data_AF-A0A382NIH2-F1
#
_entry.id   AF-A0A382NIH2-F1
#
_cell.length_a   1.000
_cell.length_b   1.000
_cell.length_c   1.000
_cell.angle_alpha   90.00
_cell.angle_beta   90.00
_cell.angle_gamma   90.00
#
_symmetry.space_group_name_H-M   'P 1'
#
loop_
_entity.id
_entity.type
_entity.pdbx_description
1 polymer ?
#
loop_
_entity_poly.entity_id
_entity_poly.type
_entity_poly.pdbx_seq_one_letter_code
_entity_poly.pdbx_strand_id
1 'polypeptide(L)' 'MMKKMRTATVEILEKGEKVLGSRTSGEYMVRRFEDGIEMGGEFHYTLVEAGAAVRNWEKFGIKEE' A
#
# COMPACT_ATOMS: atom_id res chain seq x y z
N MET A 1 17.74 -3.95 18.00
CA MET A 1 17.07 -3.15 16.96
C MET A 1 15.61 -3.55 16.98
N MET A 2 14.67 -2.66 17.34
CA MET A 2 13.25 -3.04 17.42
C MET A 2 12.74 -3.40 16.02
N LYS A 3 12.06 -4.54 15.90
CA LYS A 3 11.41 -4.96 14.66
C LYS A 3 10.35 -3.91 14.34
N LYS A 4 10.56 -3.13 13.29
CA LYS A 4 9.56 -2.17 12.83
C LYS A 4 8.34 -2.92 12.31
N MET A 5 7.16 -2.59 12.78
CA MET A 5 5.92 -3.18 12.31
C MET A 5 5.55 -2.56 10.97
N ARG A 6 5.68 -3.34 9.90
CA ARG A 6 5.29 -2.95 8.54
C ARG A 6 3.87 -3.40 8.26
N THR A 7 2.99 -2.46 7.95
CA THR A 7 1.59 -2.74 7.56
C THR A 7 1.24 -1.98 6.30
N ALA A 8 0.24 -2.45 5.57
CA ALA A 8 -0.31 -1.71 4.44
C ALA A 8 -1.83 -1.84 4.35
N THR A 9 -2.49 -0.81 3.83
CA THR A 9 -3.93 -0.79 3.59
C THR A 9 -4.21 -0.75 2.10
N VAL A 10 -5.34 -1.33 1.68
CA VAL A 10 -5.88 -1.21 0.32
C VAL A 10 -7.16 -0.40 0.39
N GLU A 11 -7.20 0.72 -0.30
CA GLU A 11 -8.40 1.53 -0.51
C GLU A 11 -8.91 1.29 -1.93
N ILE A 12 -10.22 1.03 -2.08
CA ILE A 12 -10.89 0.99 -3.37
C ILE A 12 -11.31 2.41 -3.70
N LEU A 13 -10.88 2.91 -4.85
CA LEU A 13 -11.17 4.25 -5.32
C LEU A 13 -12.44 4.26 -6.15
N GLU A 14 -13.29 5.25 -5.96
CA GLU A 14 -14.46 5.39 -6.82
C GLU A 14 -14.07 5.81 -8.25
N LYS A 15 -14.89 5.42 -9.22
CA LYS A 15 -14.64 5.74 -10.63
C LYS A 15 -14.59 7.25 -10.84
N GLY A 16 -13.41 7.78 -11.15
CA GLY A 16 -13.19 9.21 -11.38
C GLY A 16 -12.79 9.98 -10.12
N GLU A 17 -12.57 9.29 -8.99
CA GLU A 17 -11.97 9.87 -7.81
C GLU A 17 -10.59 10.42 -8.14
N LYS A 18 -10.30 11.62 -7.62
CA LYS A 18 -9.00 12.27 -7.78
C LYS A 18 -8.23 12.13 -6.49
N VAL A 19 -7.13 11.38 -6.54
CA VAL A 19 -6.17 11.35 -5.43
C VAL A 19 -5.07 12.36 -5.73
N LEU A 20 -4.80 13.26 -4.78
CA LEU A 20 -3.83 14.36 -4.92
C LEU A 20 -4.04 15.21 -6.19
N GLY A 21 -5.29 15.42 -6.60
CA GLY A 21 -5.64 16.23 -7.78
C GLY A 21 -5.41 15.55 -9.14
N SER A 22 -4.85 14.34 -9.17
CA SER A 22 -4.62 13.55 -10.38
C SER A 22 -5.72 12.50 -10.56
N ARG A 23 -6.07 12.20 -11.81
CA ARG A 23 -6.89 11.02 -12.11
C ARG A 23 -6.07 9.79 -11.74
N THR A 24 -6.58 8.99 -10.83
CA THR A 24 -5.93 7.72 -10.51
C THR A 24 -6.08 6.82 -11.72
N SER A 25 -4.96 6.29 -12.20
CA SER A 25 -5.00 5.35 -13.32
C SER A 25 -5.56 4.00 -12.86
N GLY A 26 -5.36 3.65 -11.59
CA GLY A 26 -5.87 2.43 -10.97
C GLY A 26 -7.10 2.63 -10.08
N GLU A 27 -7.80 1.53 -9.82
CA GLU A 27 -8.98 1.43 -8.95
C GLU A 27 -8.61 1.15 -7.48
N TYR A 28 -7.33 0.87 -7.19
CA TYR A 28 -6.86 0.49 -5.85
C TYR A 28 -5.67 1.36 -5.45
N MET A 29 -5.73 1.95 -4.25
CA MET A 29 -4.62 2.67 -3.62
C MET A 29 -4.08 1.84 -2.46
N VAL A 30 -2.79 1.50 -2.52
CA VAL A 30 -2.09 0.85 -1.42
C VAL A 30 -1.33 1.90 -0.64
N ARG A 31 -1.54 2.03 0.68
CA ARG A 31 -0.72 2.87 1.56
C ARG A 31 0.14 2.02 2.47
N ARG A 32 1.40 2.39 2.63
CA ARG A 32 2.40 1.63 3.38
C ARG A 32 2.78 2.38 4.65
N PHE A 33 2.88 1.64 5.75
CA PHE A 33 3.21 2.17 7.06
C PHE A 33 4.38 1.41 7.69
N GLU A 34 5.26 2.14 8.38
CA GLU A 34 6.24 1.61 9.33
C GLU A 34 5.95 2.17 10.71
N ASP A 35 5.67 1.31 11.70
CA ASP A 35 5.36 1.71 13.08
C ASP A 35 4.21 2.74 13.16
N GLY A 36 3.23 2.61 12.26
CA GLY A 36 2.09 3.52 12.15
C GLY A 36 2.38 4.83 11.39
N ILE A 37 3.62 5.06 10.94
CA ILE A 37 4.00 6.23 10.14
C ILE A 37 3.83 5.91 8.66
N GLU A 38 3.07 6.73 7.94
CA GLU A 38 2.88 6.58 6.49
C GLU A 38 4.19 6.84 5.74
N MET A 39 4.64 5.84 4.99
CA MET A 39 5.86 5.89 4.19
C MET A 39 5.59 6.22 2.71
N GLY A 40 4.33 6.13 2.27
CA GLY A 40 3.87 6.47 0.93
C GLY A 40 2.86 5.47 0.38
N GLY A 41 2.40 5.70 -0.86
CA GLY A 41 1.40 4.86 -1.52
C GLY A 41 1.67 4.56 -2.98
N GLU A 42 0.97 3.56 -3.51
CA GLU A 42 1.06 3.07 -4.88
C GLU A 42 -0.34 2.80 -5.44
N PHE A 43 -0.57 3.14 -6.71
CA PHE A 43 -1.82 2.86 -7.41
C PHE A 43 -1.71 1.54 -8.19
N HIS A 44 -2.74 0.72 -8.09
CA HIS A 44 -2.85 -0.55 -8.81
C HIS A 44 -4.18 -0.63 -9.57
N TYR A 45 -4.15 -1.31 -10.71
CA TYR A 45 -5.35 -1.49 -11.54
C TYR A 45 -6.22 -2.62 -11.01
N THR A 46 -5.62 -3.63 -10.37
CA THR A 46 -6.33 -4.82 -9.90
C THR A 46 -6.13 -5.07 -8.41
N LEU A 47 -7.12 -5.70 -7.77
CA LEU A 47 -7.03 -6.14 -6.38
C LEU A 47 -5.90 -7.16 -6.17
N VAL A 48 -5.57 -7.95 -7.20
CA VAL A 48 -4.50 -8.94 -7.16
C VAL A 48 -3.13 -8.26 -7.01
N GLU A 49 -2.88 -7.22 -7.81
CA GLU A 49 -1.66 -6.41 -7.73
C GLU A 49 -1.57 -5.67 -6.39
N ALA A 50 -2.66 -5.03 -5.96
CA ALA A 50 -2.72 -4.36 -4.67
C ALA A 50 -2.43 -5.33 -3.50
N GLY A 51 -3.05 -6.52 -3.53
CA GLY A 51 -2.80 -7.55 -2.51
C GLY A 51 -1.37 -8.11 -2.56
N ALA A 52 -0.75 -8.19 -3.74
CA ALA A 52 0.65 -8.56 -3.85
C ALA A 52 1.58 -7.49 -3.25
N ALA A 53 1.30 -6.20 -3.49
CA ALA A 53 2.05 -5.09 -2.91
C ALA A 53 1.99 -5.09 -1.36
N VAL A 54 0.80 -5.29 -0.79
CA VAL A 54 0.61 -5.44 0.66
C VAL A 54 1.44 -6.60 1.20
N ARG A 55 1.29 -7.80 0.64
CA ARG A 55 2.03 -8.99 1.09
C ARG A 55 3.54 -8.79 0.99
N ASN A 56 4.01 -8.15 -0.07
CA ASN A 56 5.43 -7.86 -0.24
C ASN A 56 5.92 -6.92 0.87
N TRP A 57 5.23 -5.81 1.10
CA TRP A 57 5.58 -4.83 2.13
C TRP A 57 5.66 -5.45 3.53
N GLU A 58 4.64 -6.22 3.91
CA GLU A 58 4.56 -6.86 5.23
C GLU A 58 5.63 -7.95 5.39
N LYS A 59 5.91 -8.73 4.34
CA LYS A 59 6.99 -9.74 4.33
C LYS A 59 8.37 -9.12 4.49
N PHE A 60 8.66 -8.00 3.84
CA PHE A 60 9.96 -7.32 4.02
C PHE A 60 10.15 -6.78 5.45
N GLY A 61 9.10 -6.70 6.27
CA GLY A 61 9.20 -6.40 7.72
C GLY A 61 9.69 -7.60 8.55
N ILE A 62 9.78 -8.79 7.94
CA ILE A 62 10.32 -10.00 8.53
C ILE A 62 11.69 -10.23 7.89
N LYS A 63 12.76 -9.80 8.56
CA LYS A 63 14.08 -10.38 8.29
C LYS A 63 14.09 -11.73 9.00
N GLU A 64 14.00 -12.82 8.25
CA GLU A 64 14.41 -14.13 8.77
C GLU A 64 15.92 -14.07 8.97
N GLU A 65 16.35 -14.38 10.19
CA GLU A 65 17.75 -14.41 10.63
C GLU A 65 18.36 -15.79 10.34
#